data_AF-A0A415I228-F1
#
_entry.id   AF-A0A415I228-F1
#
_cell.length_a   1.000
_cell.length_b   1.000
_cell.length_c   1.000
_cell.angle_alpha   90.00
_cell.angle_beta   90.00
_cell.angle_gamma   90.00
#
_symmetry.space_group_name_H-M   'P 1'
#
loop_
_entity.id
_entity.type
_entity.pdbx_description
1 polymer ?
#
loop_
_entity_poly.entity_id
_entity_poly.type
_entity_poly.pdbx_seq_one_letter_code
_entity_poly.pdbx_strand_id
1 'polypeptide(L)'
;MAICKNKELSVDLEDLDLKWIFNKKNELTEQDLDSMELAFYIMGESEEDIEKGDFLLVTSPLLGSDSACKAIGRFTDLFEDEKTKLFLENLYNQERALSHDRGTLLIEGHEMPTNGRYYNLCQNTYGNKLQLAVSLNLPDEKIKIELNDLFVGISQETNMFYVRSLKNNQHVRILLPNMLVPSLYSNTLRFLYEVTNMNYSNVFAIQSFCMSSQYKIFPRIKYGKIVLSPAKWYISIEDLYLKEKSFKQFKQAFGEYRERYCIPEAVYAGNADNRLYLNCIDDCDLQILYNMLMAGISMQKGLKRKWGVDIMKIEIFTLPYFFQ
;
A
#
# COMPACT_ATOMS: atom_id res chain seq x y z
N MET A 1 -12.68 -5.42 25.32
CA MET A 1 -12.22 -6.83 25.38
C MET A 1 -12.64 -7.49 24.07
N ALA A 2 -11.71 -7.75 23.16
CA ALA A 2 -12.03 -8.55 21.99
C ALA A 2 -12.25 -9.99 22.48
N ILE A 3 -13.51 -10.41 22.51
CA ILE A 3 -13.91 -11.74 22.94
C ILE A 3 -13.56 -12.68 21.79
N CYS A 4 -12.63 -13.58 22.04
CA CYS A 4 -12.28 -14.70 21.17
C CYS A 4 -13.52 -15.61 21.05
N LYS A 5 -14.47 -15.27 20.16
CA LYS A 5 -15.56 -16.18 19.79
C LYS A 5 -15.00 -17.12 18.73
N ASN A 6 -15.11 -18.43 18.95
CA ASN A 6 -14.69 -19.47 17.99
C ASN A 6 -13.18 -19.50 17.64
N LYS A 7 -12.29 -19.01 18.52
CA LYS A 7 -10.83 -18.90 18.28
C LYS A 7 -10.40 -17.96 17.14
N GLU A 8 -11.32 -17.27 16.47
CA GLU A 8 -10.95 -16.24 15.50
C GLU A 8 -11.04 -14.84 16.13
N LEU A 9 -9.93 -14.11 16.04
CA LEU A 9 -9.85 -12.71 16.40
C LEU A 9 -10.24 -11.87 15.17
N SER A 10 -11.53 -11.65 14.98
CA SER A 10 -12.07 -10.89 13.83
C SER A 10 -13.11 -9.83 14.23
N VAL A 11 -13.25 -8.84 13.35
CA VAL A 11 -14.33 -7.85 13.32
C VAL A 11 -14.85 -7.83 11.89
N ASP A 12 -16.11 -8.21 11.71
CA ASP A 12 -16.83 -8.10 10.44
C ASP A 12 -17.58 -6.75 10.43
N LEU A 13 -17.18 -5.85 9.54
CA LEU A 13 -17.83 -4.57 9.31
C LEU A 13 -19.13 -4.77 8.52
N GLU A 14 -20.14 -4.01 8.87
CA GLU A 14 -21.42 -3.92 8.17
C GLU A 14 -21.58 -2.57 7.47
N ASP A 15 -22.57 -2.46 6.58
CA ASP A 15 -22.89 -1.20 5.87
C ASP A 15 -23.11 -0.02 6.83
N LEU A 16 -23.68 -0.28 8.01
CA LEU A 16 -23.91 0.74 9.03
C LEU A 16 -22.59 1.24 9.63
N ASP A 17 -21.61 0.36 9.83
CA ASP A 17 -20.28 0.74 10.29
C ASP A 17 -19.59 1.61 9.26
N LEU A 18 -19.67 1.25 7.97
CA LEU A 18 -19.13 2.08 6.89
C LEU A 18 -19.78 3.45 6.85
N LYS A 19 -21.11 3.53 6.97
CA LYS A 19 -21.82 4.82 7.04
C LYS A 19 -21.39 5.67 8.23
N TRP A 20 -21.09 5.04 9.37
CA TRP A 20 -20.62 5.75 10.55
C TRP A 20 -19.16 6.23 10.39
N ILE A 21 -18.27 5.35 9.90
CA ILE A 21 -16.85 5.66 9.64
C ILE A 21 -16.72 6.78 8.59
N PHE A 22 -17.51 6.71 7.52
CA PHE A 22 -17.43 7.64 6.38
C PHE A 22 -18.50 8.76 6.42
N ASN A 23 -19.12 9.02 7.58
CA ASN A 23 -20.23 9.95 7.86
C ASN A 23 -20.44 11.06 6.80
N LYS A 24 -21.69 11.19 6.28
CA LYS A 24 -22.33 12.09 5.27
C LYS A 24 -21.61 13.26 4.56
N LYS A 25 -20.40 13.70 4.92
CA LYS A 25 -19.60 14.69 4.18
C LYS A 25 -18.88 14.11 2.95
N ASN A 26 -18.97 12.80 2.72
CA ASN A 26 -18.37 12.11 1.58
C ASN A 26 -19.45 11.71 0.55
N GLU A 27 -20.27 12.66 0.10
CA GLU A 27 -20.93 12.46 -1.20
C GLU A 27 -19.81 12.44 -2.26
N LEU A 28 -19.87 11.49 -3.19
CA LEU A 28 -18.97 11.44 -4.35
C LEU A 28 -19.03 12.81 -5.04
N THR A 29 -17.90 13.51 -5.12
CA THR A 29 -17.81 14.85 -5.72
C THR A 29 -16.99 14.76 -7.01
N GLU A 30 -16.86 15.86 -7.75
CA GLU A 30 -15.96 15.95 -8.92
C GLU A 30 -14.48 15.61 -8.59
N GLN A 31 -14.13 15.44 -7.31
CA GLN A 31 -12.81 15.11 -6.76
C GLN A 31 -12.56 13.60 -6.53
N ASP A 32 -13.40 12.73 -7.09
CA ASP A 32 -13.16 11.29 -7.07
C ASP A 32 -12.11 10.86 -8.10
N LEU A 33 -11.32 9.84 -7.74
CA LEU A 33 -10.30 9.26 -8.62
C LEU A 33 -10.93 8.77 -9.93
N ASP A 34 -10.30 9.14 -11.06
CA ASP A 34 -10.70 8.70 -12.39
C ASP A 34 -10.53 7.18 -12.58
N SER A 35 -9.57 6.58 -11.86
CA SER A 35 -9.36 5.14 -11.81
C SER A 35 -8.58 4.74 -10.56
N MET A 36 -8.56 3.44 -10.26
CA MET A 36 -7.72 2.85 -9.21
C MET A 36 -7.40 1.40 -9.54
N GLU A 37 -6.29 0.91 -8.99
CA GLU A 37 -5.94 -0.50 -8.97
C GLU A 37 -6.12 -1.03 -7.56
N LEU A 38 -6.61 -2.26 -7.40
CA LEU A 38 -6.70 -2.95 -6.11
C LEU A 38 -6.00 -4.31 -6.22
N ALA A 39 -5.17 -4.64 -5.23
CA ALA A 39 -4.41 -5.87 -5.20
C ALA A 39 -4.87 -6.76 -4.05
N PHE A 40 -5.30 -7.98 -4.39
CA PHE A 40 -5.75 -8.98 -3.43
C PHE A 40 -5.06 -10.32 -3.66
N TYR A 41 -4.85 -11.06 -2.57
CA TYR A 41 -4.74 -12.51 -2.64
C TYR A 41 -6.14 -13.11 -2.68
N ILE A 42 -6.35 -14.10 -3.55
CA ILE A 42 -7.58 -14.90 -3.57
C ILE A 42 -7.29 -16.15 -2.75
N MET A 43 -8.04 -16.33 -1.66
CA MET A 43 -7.79 -17.38 -0.68
C MET A 43 -9.06 -18.21 -0.47
N GLY A 44 -8.97 -19.53 -0.62
CA GLY A 44 -10.03 -20.49 -0.27
C GLY A 44 -9.42 -21.73 0.37
N GLU A 45 -10.25 -22.64 0.88
CA GLU A 45 -9.77 -23.92 1.47
C GLU A 45 -9.22 -24.87 0.41
N SER A 46 -9.76 -24.79 -0.81
CA SER A 46 -9.31 -25.55 -1.98
C SER A 46 -9.54 -24.76 -3.26
N GLU A 47 -8.95 -25.20 -4.37
CA GLU A 47 -9.21 -24.65 -5.70
C GLU A 47 -10.70 -24.80 -6.08
N GLU A 48 -11.30 -25.94 -5.74
CA GLU A 48 -12.72 -26.21 -6.00
C GLU A 48 -13.64 -25.22 -5.26
N ASP A 49 -13.30 -24.83 -4.04
CA ASP A 49 -14.06 -23.83 -3.28
C ASP A 49 -13.90 -22.44 -3.90
N ILE A 50 -12.70 -22.07 -4.35
CA ILE A 50 -12.47 -20.81 -5.07
C ILE A 50 -13.33 -20.74 -6.33
N GLU A 51 -13.39 -21.83 -7.12
CA GLU A 51 -14.21 -21.92 -8.34
C GLU A 51 -15.71 -21.81 -8.06
N LYS A 52 -16.19 -22.38 -6.94
CA LYS A 52 -17.58 -22.25 -6.48
C LYS A 52 -17.91 -20.86 -5.93
N GLY A 53 -16.89 -20.02 -5.76
CA GLY A 53 -17.02 -18.67 -5.22
C GLY A 53 -16.83 -18.59 -3.71
N ASP A 54 -16.44 -19.68 -3.04
CA ASP A 54 -16.19 -19.75 -1.60
C ASP A 54 -14.74 -19.35 -1.28
N PHE A 55 -14.47 -18.07 -1.48
CA PHE A 55 -13.16 -17.46 -1.25
C PHE A 55 -13.25 -16.15 -0.46
N LEU A 56 -12.09 -15.72 0.05
CA LEU A 56 -11.84 -14.41 0.59
C LEU A 56 -10.83 -13.65 -0.29
N LEU A 57 -11.07 -12.36 -0.48
CA LEU A 57 -10.12 -11.41 -1.05
C LEU A 57 -9.32 -10.79 0.08
N VAL A 58 -8.06 -11.16 0.21
CA VAL A 58 -7.20 -10.64 1.27
C VAL A 58 -6.33 -9.52 0.72
N THR A 59 -6.44 -8.33 1.30
CA THR A 59 -5.70 -7.16 0.81
C THR A 59 -4.20 -7.43 0.81
N SER A 60 -3.57 -7.25 -0.36
CA SER A 60 -2.13 -7.40 -0.54
C SER A 60 -1.37 -6.24 0.11
N PRO A 61 -0.13 -6.41 0.61
CA PRO A 61 0.75 -5.30 0.99
C PRO A 61 0.91 -4.24 -0.10
N LEU A 62 0.81 -4.63 -1.37
CA LEU A 62 0.83 -3.71 -2.50
C LEU A 62 -0.30 -2.67 -2.39
N LEU A 63 -1.43 -3.05 -1.79
CA LEU A 63 -2.75 -2.38 -1.75
C LEU A 63 -3.36 -2.16 -3.14
N GLY A 64 -2.58 -1.63 -4.07
CA GLY A 64 -2.98 -1.19 -5.38
C GLY A 64 -2.44 0.21 -5.65
N SER A 65 -3.18 1.01 -6.42
CA SER A 65 -2.76 2.36 -6.78
C SER A 65 -3.96 3.27 -7.10
N ASP A 66 -3.69 4.57 -7.17
CA ASP A 66 -4.64 5.67 -7.39
C ASP A 66 -4.79 6.07 -8.87
N SER A 67 -4.29 5.25 -9.80
CA SER A 67 -4.33 5.49 -11.24
C SER A 67 -4.13 4.20 -12.04
N ALA A 68 -4.63 4.17 -13.26
CA ALA A 68 -4.64 2.97 -14.08
C ALA A 68 -3.20 2.56 -14.43
N CYS A 69 -2.96 1.24 -14.38
CA CYS A 69 -1.76 0.59 -14.87
C CYS A 69 -0.45 0.99 -14.14
N LYS A 70 -0.51 1.68 -13.00
CA LYS A 70 0.67 2.14 -12.25
C LYS A 70 1.46 0.96 -11.63
N ALA A 71 0.76 -0.07 -11.15
CA ALA A 71 1.37 -1.27 -10.59
C ALA A 71 1.98 -2.19 -11.66
N ILE A 72 1.34 -2.24 -12.84
CA ILE A 72 1.76 -3.12 -13.93
C ILE A 72 2.66 -2.43 -14.97
N GLY A 73 2.79 -1.10 -14.95
CA GLY A 73 3.49 -0.29 -15.96
C GLY A 73 4.88 -0.81 -16.34
N ARG A 74 5.68 -1.20 -15.35
CA ARG A 74 7.05 -1.74 -15.54
C ARG A 74 7.14 -3.12 -16.17
N PHE A 75 6.00 -3.78 -16.39
CA PHE A 75 5.90 -5.09 -17.01
C PHE A 75 5.19 -5.03 -18.36
N THR A 76 4.80 -3.82 -18.80
CA THR A 76 3.93 -3.70 -19.96
C THR A 76 4.59 -4.10 -21.27
N ASP A 77 5.92 -4.03 -21.33
CA ASP A 77 6.76 -4.54 -22.41
C ASP A 77 6.77 -6.07 -22.51
N LEU A 78 6.44 -6.78 -21.43
CA LEU A 78 6.36 -8.24 -21.39
C LEU A 78 5.07 -8.79 -22.02
N PHE A 79 4.03 -7.95 -22.17
CA PHE A 79 2.80 -8.36 -22.84
C PHE A 79 2.99 -8.22 -24.35
N GLU A 80 3.25 -9.32 -25.05
CA GLU A 80 3.48 -9.31 -26.49
C GLU A 80 2.17 -9.23 -27.30
N ASP A 81 1.08 -9.76 -26.75
CA ASP A 81 -0.17 -9.92 -27.47
C ASP A 81 -0.90 -8.60 -27.70
N GLU A 82 -1.38 -8.39 -28.94
CA GLU A 82 -2.02 -7.12 -29.34
C GLU A 82 -3.29 -6.82 -28.56
N LYS A 83 -4.01 -7.84 -28.07
CA LYS A 83 -5.26 -7.65 -27.32
C LYS A 83 -4.98 -7.01 -25.96
N THR A 84 -3.99 -7.50 -25.23
CA THR A 84 -3.57 -6.92 -23.94
C THR A 84 -3.04 -5.51 -24.16
N LYS A 85 -2.20 -5.29 -25.18
CA LYS A 85 -1.68 -3.95 -25.51
C LYS A 85 -2.82 -2.95 -25.76
N LEU A 86 -3.79 -3.33 -26.60
CA LEU A 86 -4.96 -2.50 -26.90
C LEU A 86 -5.83 -2.27 -25.66
N PHE A 87 -6.00 -3.29 -24.82
CA PHE A 87 -6.74 -3.17 -23.57
C PHE A 87 -6.09 -2.16 -22.62
N LEU A 88 -4.78 -2.24 -22.41
CA LEU A 88 -4.03 -1.31 -21.56
C LEU A 88 -4.09 0.12 -22.12
N GLU A 89 -3.89 0.28 -23.43
CA GLU A 89 -4.02 1.59 -24.09
C GLU A 89 -5.42 2.18 -23.90
N ASN A 90 -6.47 1.37 -24.00
CA ASN A 90 -7.85 1.79 -23.78
C ASN A 90 -8.11 2.21 -22.33
N LEU A 91 -7.61 1.49 -21.33
CA LEU A 91 -7.73 1.89 -19.91
C LEU A 91 -7.11 3.27 -19.68
N TYR A 92 -5.90 3.47 -20.18
CA TYR A 92 -5.19 4.74 -20.14
C TYR A 92 -5.98 5.87 -20.83
N ASN A 93 -6.58 5.61 -21.99
CA ASN A 93 -7.39 6.60 -22.73
C ASN A 93 -8.69 6.95 -21.98
N GLN A 94 -9.33 5.97 -21.34
CA GLN A 94 -10.56 6.19 -20.57
C GLN A 94 -10.32 7.07 -19.35
N GLU A 95 -9.29 6.79 -18.55
CA GLU A 95 -8.92 7.63 -17.41
C GLU A 95 -8.68 9.09 -17.82
N ARG A 96 -7.98 9.30 -18.94
CA ARG A 96 -7.73 10.63 -19.50
C ARG A 96 -8.99 11.34 -19.96
N ALA A 97 -9.87 10.63 -20.67
CA ALA A 97 -11.13 11.20 -21.14
C ALA A 97 -11.98 11.69 -19.97
N LEU A 98 -12.11 10.87 -18.91
CA LEU A 98 -12.85 11.23 -17.69
C LEU A 98 -12.31 12.50 -17.04
N SER A 99 -10.98 12.60 -16.89
CA SER A 99 -10.36 13.78 -16.28
C SER A 99 -10.48 15.04 -17.15
N HIS A 100 -10.33 14.87 -18.47
CA HIS A 100 -10.44 15.96 -19.43
C HIS A 100 -11.86 16.53 -19.51
N ASP A 101 -12.88 15.66 -19.47
CA ASP A 101 -14.29 16.07 -19.44
C ASP A 101 -14.60 16.90 -18.19
N ARG A 102 -13.85 16.72 -17.10
CA ARG A 102 -13.89 17.56 -15.88
C ARG A 102 -12.98 18.80 -15.96
N GLY A 103 -12.46 19.13 -17.14
CA GLY A 103 -11.60 20.30 -17.37
C GLY A 103 -10.17 20.18 -16.81
N THR A 104 -9.72 18.97 -16.48
CA THR A 104 -8.39 18.71 -15.94
C THR A 104 -7.49 17.98 -16.93
N LEU A 105 -6.27 18.49 -17.08
CA LEU A 105 -5.22 17.89 -17.91
C LEU A 105 -4.40 16.91 -17.07
N LEU A 106 -4.47 15.62 -17.39
CA LEU A 106 -3.55 14.64 -16.82
C LEU A 106 -2.18 14.77 -17.49
N ILE A 107 -1.13 14.88 -16.68
CA ILE A 107 0.26 14.91 -17.14
C ILE A 107 1.06 13.87 -16.37
N GLU A 108 1.80 13.02 -17.07
CA GLU A 108 2.70 12.08 -16.40
C GLU A 108 4.05 12.73 -16.08
N GLY A 109 4.45 12.63 -14.82
CA GLY A 109 5.77 13.02 -14.36
C GLY A 109 6.81 11.94 -14.60
N HIS A 110 7.86 12.27 -15.33
CA HIS A 110 8.98 11.39 -15.61
C HIS A 110 10.27 12.04 -15.10
N GLU A 111 11.04 11.28 -14.31
CA GLU A 111 12.31 11.73 -13.77
C GLU A 111 13.27 10.56 -13.63
N MET A 112 14.56 10.82 -13.86
CA MET A 112 15.61 9.84 -13.61
C MET A 112 15.88 9.78 -12.10
N PRO A 113 15.70 8.63 -11.44
CA PRO A 113 15.92 8.52 -10.01
C PRO A 113 17.40 8.73 -9.68
N THR A 114 17.67 9.38 -8.54
CA THR A 114 19.04 9.64 -8.06
C THR A 114 19.81 8.37 -7.70
N ASN A 115 19.10 7.26 -7.41
CA ASN A 115 19.68 5.96 -7.14
C ASN A 115 19.31 4.97 -8.25
N GLY A 116 20.32 4.41 -8.91
CA GLY A 116 20.14 3.46 -10.02
C GLY A 116 19.32 2.22 -9.66
N ARG A 117 19.24 1.82 -8.38
CA ARG A 117 18.39 0.70 -7.95
C ARG A 117 16.91 0.94 -8.19
N TYR A 118 16.47 2.20 -8.18
CA TYR A 118 15.07 2.56 -8.41
C TYR A 118 14.71 2.63 -9.89
N TYR A 119 15.70 2.67 -10.78
CA TYR A 119 15.46 2.78 -12.22
C TYR A 119 14.62 1.62 -12.78
N ASN A 120 14.80 0.41 -12.23
CA ASN A 120 14.02 -0.77 -12.60
C ASN A 120 12.54 -0.69 -12.19
N LEU A 121 12.16 0.30 -11.36
CA LEU A 121 10.79 0.57 -10.97
C LEU A 121 10.15 1.66 -11.83
N CYS A 122 10.95 2.48 -12.53
CA CYS A 122 10.45 3.65 -13.25
C CYS A 122 10.01 3.36 -14.69
N GLN A 123 10.31 2.17 -15.21
CA GLN A 123 9.99 1.80 -16.58
C GLN A 123 8.47 1.77 -16.78
N ASN A 124 8.02 2.36 -17.89
CA ASN A 124 6.65 2.20 -18.36
C ASN A 124 6.58 2.47 -19.88
N THR A 125 6.06 1.52 -20.64
CA THR A 125 5.89 1.61 -22.09
C THR A 125 4.63 2.37 -22.46
N TYR A 126 3.56 2.16 -21.69
CA TYR A 126 2.27 2.81 -21.91
C TYR A 126 2.15 3.98 -20.96
N GLY A 127 2.14 5.17 -21.54
CA GLY A 127 2.05 6.39 -20.76
C GLY A 127 1.29 7.43 -21.53
N ASN A 128 0.68 8.33 -20.78
CA ASN A 128 0.08 9.56 -21.25
C ASN A 128 0.97 10.24 -22.30
N LYS A 129 0.34 10.76 -23.36
CA LYS A 129 1.03 11.54 -24.39
C LYS A 129 1.63 12.79 -23.78
N LEU A 130 0.95 13.42 -22.82
CA LEU A 130 1.41 14.62 -22.14
C LEU A 130 2.33 14.23 -20.97
N GLN A 131 3.58 14.66 -21.05
CA GLN A 131 4.59 14.30 -20.05
C GLN A 131 5.38 15.52 -19.58
N LEU A 132 5.59 15.60 -18.27
CA LEU A 132 6.53 16.50 -17.63
C LEU A 132 7.83 15.74 -17.38
N ALA A 133 8.85 16.06 -18.16
CA ALA A 133 10.18 15.46 -18.00
C ALA A 133 11.07 16.35 -17.12
N VAL A 134 11.61 15.77 -16.05
CA VAL A 134 12.59 16.41 -15.17
C VAL A 134 13.93 15.68 -15.34
N SER A 135 14.93 16.41 -15.81
CA SER A 135 16.30 15.90 -15.99
C SER A 135 16.44 14.71 -16.96
N LEU A 136 15.53 14.56 -17.92
CA LEU A 136 15.59 13.54 -18.98
C LEU A 136 14.99 14.05 -20.29
N ASN A 137 15.30 13.35 -21.39
CA ASN A 137 14.69 13.55 -22.69
C ASN A 137 13.51 12.59 -22.88
N LEU A 138 12.49 13.08 -23.58
CA LEU A 138 11.33 12.27 -23.95
C LEU A 138 11.51 11.68 -25.36
N PRO A 139 10.90 10.52 -25.64
CA PRO A 139 10.72 10.04 -27.00
C PRO A 139 9.92 11.03 -27.86
N ASP A 140 10.15 11.03 -29.18
CA ASP A 140 9.53 11.97 -30.13
C ASP A 140 8.01 11.87 -30.20
N GLU A 141 7.44 10.69 -29.91
CA GLU A 141 6.00 10.46 -29.90
C GLU A 141 5.28 11.04 -28.67
N LYS A 142 6.03 11.53 -27.66
CA LYS A 142 5.47 12.14 -26.46
C LYS A 142 5.47 13.67 -26.58
N ILE A 143 4.42 14.28 -26.04
CA ILE A 143 4.23 15.72 -26.00
C ILE A 143 4.74 16.25 -24.67
N LYS A 144 5.86 16.99 -24.72
CA LYS A 144 6.47 17.59 -23.55
C LYS A 144 5.65 18.79 -23.04
N ILE A 145 5.27 18.76 -21.77
CA ILE A 145 4.82 19.94 -21.03
C ILE A 145 6.02 20.58 -20.35
N GLU A 146 6.28 21.84 -20.68
CA GLU A 146 7.38 22.60 -20.11
C GLU A 146 7.07 22.98 -18.66
N LEU A 147 8.04 22.81 -17.76
CA LEU A 147 7.87 23.19 -16.35
C LEU A 147 7.47 24.67 -16.19
N ASN A 148 8.01 25.55 -17.03
CA ASN A 148 7.72 26.99 -17.02
C ASN A 148 6.28 27.34 -17.49
N ASP A 149 5.53 26.37 -18.00
CA ASP A 149 4.11 26.55 -18.32
C ASP A 149 3.18 26.21 -17.14
N LEU A 150 3.71 25.58 -16.09
CA LEU A 150 2.95 25.16 -14.92
C LEU A 150 3.01 26.20 -13.81
N PHE A 151 1.86 26.71 -13.41
CA PHE A 151 1.73 27.73 -12.37
C PHE A 151 0.91 27.18 -11.21
N VAL A 152 1.38 27.45 -9.99
CA VAL A 152 0.71 27.04 -8.76
C VAL A 152 -0.09 28.21 -8.21
N GLY A 153 -1.37 27.97 -7.95
CA GLY A 153 -2.28 28.94 -7.34
C GLY A 153 -2.93 28.37 -6.09
N ILE A 154 -3.63 29.24 -5.37
CA ILE A 154 -4.52 28.87 -4.26
C ILE A 154 -5.92 29.30 -4.66
N SER A 155 -6.88 28.38 -4.63
CA SER A 155 -8.28 28.70 -4.88
C SER A 155 -8.85 29.47 -3.69
N GLN A 156 -9.48 30.61 -3.95
CA GLN A 156 -10.16 31.39 -2.90
C GLN A 156 -11.41 30.70 -2.38
N GLU A 157 -12.02 29.82 -3.18
CA GLU A 157 -13.25 29.11 -2.82
C GLU A 157 -12.96 27.93 -1.89
N THR A 158 -11.92 27.16 -2.20
CA THR A 158 -11.58 25.94 -1.45
C THR A 158 -10.42 26.12 -0.47
N ASN A 159 -9.65 27.21 -0.56
CA ASN A 159 -8.37 27.42 0.12
C ASN A 159 -7.33 26.31 -0.16
N MET A 160 -7.49 25.58 -1.27
CA MET A 160 -6.59 24.51 -1.68
C MET A 160 -5.65 24.96 -2.80
N PHE A 161 -4.48 24.32 -2.86
CA PHE A 161 -3.59 24.47 -4.00
C PHE A 161 -4.22 23.89 -5.28
N TYR A 162 -3.87 24.49 -6.41
CA TYR A 162 -4.07 23.92 -7.73
C TYR A 162 -2.87 24.24 -8.63
N VAL A 163 -2.72 23.46 -9.69
CA VAL A 163 -1.76 23.74 -10.76
C VAL A 163 -2.53 24.00 -12.05
N ARG A 164 -2.08 24.97 -12.84
CA ARG A 164 -2.65 25.31 -14.15
C ARG A 164 -1.56 25.38 -15.21
N SER A 165 -1.83 24.84 -16.39
CA SER A 165 -1.07 25.16 -17.59
C SER A 165 -1.61 26.45 -18.19
N LEU A 166 -0.76 27.45 -18.40
CA LEU A 166 -1.20 28.72 -19.00
C LEU A 166 -1.45 28.59 -20.50
N LYS A 167 -0.60 27.85 -21.22
CA LYS A 167 -0.78 27.59 -22.65
C LYS A 167 -2.08 26.85 -22.95
N ASN A 168 -2.42 25.83 -22.15
CA ASN A 168 -3.64 25.05 -22.33
C ASN A 168 -4.86 25.68 -21.64
N ASN A 169 -4.64 26.65 -20.75
CA ASN A 169 -5.68 27.32 -19.97
C ASN A 169 -6.50 26.35 -19.08
N GLN A 170 -5.94 25.21 -18.69
CA GLN A 170 -6.60 24.12 -17.95
C GLN A 170 -5.92 23.82 -16.61
N HIS A 171 -6.70 23.31 -15.65
CA HIS A 171 -6.15 22.72 -14.44
C HIS A 171 -5.33 21.47 -14.78
N VAL A 172 -4.35 21.15 -13.96
CA VAL A 172 -3.44 20.04 -14.17
C VAL A 172 -3.49 19.10 -12.99
N ARG A 173 -3.48 17.80 -13.27
CA ARG A 173 -3.15 16.75 -12.32
C ARG A 173 -1.89 16.03 -12.77
N ILE A 174 -0.88 15.99 -11.91
CA ILE A 174 0.33 15.22 -12.16
C ILE A 174 0.09 13.77 -11.71
N LEU A 175 0.40 12.83 -12.59
CA LEU A 175 0.43 11.40 -12.29
C LEU A 175 1.88 10.91 -12.23
N LEU A 176 2.13 9.92 -11.37
CA LEU A 176 3.38 9.16 -11.40
C LEU A 176 3.09 7.81 -12.06
N PRO A 177 3.80 7.45 -13.15
CA PRO A 177 3.44 6.31 -14.00
C PRO A 177 3.89 4.96 -13.44
N ASN A 178 4.31 4.90 -12.16
CA ASN A 178 4.84 3.72 -11.52
C ASN A 178 4.68 3.76 -9.99
N MET A 179 5.02 2.65 -9.32
CA MET A 179 4.87 2.48 -7.86
C MET A 179 6.03 3.05 -7.02
N LEU A 180 6.92 3.86 -7.60
CA LEU A 180 7.99 4.49 -6.82
C LEU A 180 7.38 5.48 -5.82
N VAL A 181 7.87 5.43 -4.58
CA VAL A 181 7.39 6.31 -3.51
C VAL A 181 7.68 7.78 -3.89
N PRO A 182 6.69 8.69 -3.82
CA PRO A 182 6.84 10.10 -4.22
C PRO A 182 8.02 10.84 -3.56
N SER A 183 8.40 10.45 -2.34
CA SER A 183 9.53 11.04 -1.61
C SER A 183 10.91 10.79 -2.22
N LEU A 184 11.00 9.87 -3.20
CA LEU A 184 12.24 9.54 -3.91
C LEU A 184 12.47 10.36 -5.18
N TYR A 185 11.47 11.14 -5.60
CA TYR A 185 11.57 12.10 -6.69
C TYR A 185 12.15 13.44 -6.22
N SER A 186 12.55 14.32 -7.15
CA SER A 186 12.95 15.67 -6.80
C SER A 186 11.82 16.45 -6.15
N ASN A 187 12.18 17.46 -5.34
CA ASN A 187 11.22 18.33 -4.68
C ASN A 187 10.22 18.96 -5.67
N THR A 188 10.66 19.27 -6.89
CA THR A 188 9.81 19.86 -7.93
C THR A 188 8.71 18.92 -8.38
N LEU A 189 9.07 17.70 -8.83
CA LEU A 189 8.08 16.74 -9.31
C LEU A 189 7.21 16.22 -8.15
N ARG A 190 7.82 15.96 -6.99
CA ARG A 190 7.11 15.59 -5.77
C ARG A 190 6.09 16.64 -5.36
N PHE A 191 6.49 17.91 -5.30
CA PHE A 191 5.58 18.99 -4.90
C PHE A 191 4.40 19.10 -5.87
N LEU A 192 4.64 19.10 -7.18
CA LEU A 192 3.56 19.16 -8.18
C LEU A 192 2.62 17.94 -8.09
N TYR A 193 3.17 16.73 -7.89
CA TYR A 193 2.35 15.55 -7.63
C TYR A 193 1.50 15.70 -6.37
N GLU A 194 2.12 16.03 -5.24
CA GLU A 194 1.40 16.14 -3.95
C GLU A 194 0.31 17.22 -4.03
N VAL A 195 0.61 18.44 -4.47
CA VAL A 195 -0.39 19.53 -4.48
C VAL A 195 -1.53 19.29 -5.47
N THR A 196 -1.28 18.59 -6.57
CA THR A 196 -2.35 18.27 -7.53
C THR A 196 -3.19 17.07 -7.10
N ASN A 197 -2.66 16.17 -6.27
CA ASN A 197 -3.38 15.01 -5.76
C ASN A 197 -3.97 15.22 -4.35
N MET A 198 -3.61 16.29 -3.64
CA MET A 198 -4.15 16.63 -2.31
C MET A 198 -5.69 16.77 -2.28
N ASN A 199 -6.29 17.17 -3.41
CA ASN A 199 -7.74 17.33 -3.51
C ASN A 199 -8.47 16.01 -3.80
N TYR A 200 -7.76 14.91 -4.06
CA TYR A 200 -8.37 13.62 -4.42
C TYR A 200 -8.51 12.72 -3.19
N SER A 201 -9.60 11.95 -3.18
CA SER A 201 -9.89 10.98 -2.12
C SER A 201 -8.76 9.95 -1.97
N ASN A 202 -8.24 9.79 -0.75
CA ASN A 202 -7.33 8.69 -0.43
C ASN A 202 -8.15 7.38 -0.27
N VAL A 203 -8.28 6.63 -1.36
CA VAL A 203 -9.00 5.35 -1.40
C VAL A 203 -8.40 4.26 -0.52
N PHE A 204 -7.16 4.45 -0.04
CA PHE A 204 -6.45 3.52 0.84
C PHE A 204 -6.40 3.97 2.31
N ALA A 205 -7.22 4.95 2.72
CA ALA A 205 -7.18 5.50 4.07
C ALA A 205 -7.42 4.43 5.16
N ILE A 206 -8.41 3.55 4.97
CA ILE A 206 -8.72 2.48 5.94
C ILE A 206 -7.60 1.44 6.01
N GLN A 207 -7.01 1.09 4.87
CA GLN A 207 -5.86 0.18 4.81
C GLN A 207 -4.63 0.81 5.48
N SER A 208 -4.39 2.10 5.24
CA SER A 208 -3.31 2.88 5.88
C SER A 208 -3.45 2.89 7.40
N PHE A 209 -4.68 3.07 7.91
CA PHE A 209 -4.98 2.93 9.33
C PHE A 209 -4.67 1.52 9.83
N CYS A 210 -5.15 0.47 9.14
CA CYS A 210 -4.92 -0.91 9.55
C CYS A 210 -3.44 -1.31 9.51
N MET A 211 -2.66 -0.77 8.56
CA MET A 211 -1.23 -1.02 8.42
C MET A 211 -0.38 -0.26 9.44
N SER A 212 -0.79 0.95 9.82
CA SER A 212 -0.07 1.77 10.81
C SER A 212 -0.44 1.45 12.25
N SER A 213 -1.53 0.71 12.47
CA SER A 213 -1.99 0.35 13.81
C SER A 213 -1.04 -0.63 14.50
N GLN A 214 -0.52 -0.26 15.67
CA GLN A 214 0.42 -1.06 16.46
C GLN A 214 -0.16 -1.51 17.80
N TYR A 215 -1.48 -1.72 17.87
CA TYR A 215 -2.12 -2.33 19.04
C TYR A 215 -1.50 -3.70 19.29
N LYS A 216 -1.30 -4.05 20.57
CA LYS A 216 -0.69 -5.32 20.98
C LYS A 216 -1.29 -6.52 20.25
N ILE A 217 -2.60 -6.47 20.07
CA ILE A 217 -3.43 -7.42 19.35
C ILE A 217 -4.35 -6.59 18.44
N PHE A 218 -4.32 -6.87 17.15
CA PHE A 218 -5.16 -6.23 16.15
C PHE A 218 -6.04 -7.29 15.48
N PRO A 219 -7.37 -7.19 15.55
CA PRO A 219 -8.25 -8.19 14.95
C PRO A 219 -8.19 -8.16 13.43
N ARG A 220 -8.51 -9.29 12.82
CA ARG A 220 -8.79 -9.34 11.38
C ARG A 220 -9.99 -8.44 11.11
N ILE A 221 -9.85 -7.50 10.16
CA ILE A 221 -10.95 -6.62 9.76
C ILE A 221 -11.50 -7.14 8.44
N LYS A 222 -12.81 -7.39 8.39
CA LYS A 222 -13.50 -7.94 7.22
C LYS A 222 -14.67 -7.06 6.80
N TYR A 223 -15.00 -7.11 5.52
CA TYR A 223 -16.24 -6.56 4.97
C TYR A 223 -16.71 -7.49 3.85
N GLY A 224 -17.81 -8.21 4.08
CA GLY A 224 -18.23 -9.30 3.20
C GLY A 224 -17.11 -10.34 2.98
N LYS A 225 -16.75 -10.58 1.71
CA LYS A 225 -15.64 -11.49 1.33
C LYS A 225 -14.25 -10.83 1.36
N ILE A 226 -14.15 -9.55 1.72
CA ILE A 226 -12.88 -8.82 1.71
C ILE A 226 -12.28 -8.82 3.11
N VAL A 227 -11.04 -9.27 3.25
CA VAL A 227 -10.21 -9.08 4.44
C VAL A 227 -9.39 -7.80 4.20
N LEU A 228 -9.82 -6.71 4.86
CA LEU A 228 -9.14 -5.41 4.81
C LEU A 228 -7.79 -5.45 5.54
N SER A 229 -7.71 -6.24 6.61
CA SER A 229 -6.47 -6.48 7.35
C SER A 229 -6.48 -7.87 7.97
N PRO A 230 -5.36 -8.62 7.93
CA PRO A 230 -5.22 -9.84 8.72
C PRO A 230 -5.23 -9.53 10.22
N ALA A 231 -5.43 -10.56 11.04
CA ALA A 231 -5.18 -10.46 12.48
C ALA A 231 -3.67 -10.34 12.71
N LYS A 232 -3.27 -9.44 13.61
CA LYS A 232 -1.87 -9.12 13.90
C LYS A 232 -1.59 -9.16 15.39
N TRP A 233 -0.38 -9.55 15.74
CA TRP A 233 0.17 -9.47 17.07
C TRP A 233 1.51 -8.76 17.01
N TYR A 234 1.69 -7.76 17.87
CA TYR A 234 2.95 -7.04 17.97
C TYR A 234 3.66 -7.47 19.25
N ILE A 235 4.83 -8.07 19.13
CA ILE A 235 5.53 -8.75 20.24
C ILE A 235 6.85 -8.08 20.53
N SER A 236 7.07 -7.67 21.78
CA SER A 236 8.36 -7.23 22.28
C SER A 236 8.96 -8.21 23.30
N ILE A 237 10.19 -7.95 23.70
CA ILE A 237 10.91 -8.74 24.72
C ILE A 237 10.31 -8.52 26.10
N GLU A 238 9.85 -7.30 26.38
CA GLU A 238 9.17 -6.94 27.63
C GLU A 238 7.87 -7.74 27.77
N ASP A 239 7.16 -7.97 26.67
CA ASP A 239 5.92 -8.75 26.67
C ASP A 239 6.14 -10.24 26.98
N LEU A 240 7.34 -10.74 26.69
CA LEU A 240 7.76 -12.12 26.96
C LEU A 240 8.45 -12.29 28.32
N TYR A 241 8.68 -11.20 29.06
CA TYR A 241 9.32 -11.20 30.38
C TYR A 241 10.63 -12.00 30.43
N LEU A 242 11.44 -11.95 29.36
CA LEU A 242 12.69 -12.71 29.27
C LEU A 242 13.71 -12.17 30.28
N LYS A 243 14.07 -12.98 31.28
CA LYS A 243 15.10 -12.65 32.28
C LYS A 243 16.51 -12.77 31.69
N GLU A 244 16.69 -13.75 30.82
CA GLU A 244 17.89 -14.04 30.07
C GLU A 244 17.56 -14.04 28.58
N LYS A 245 18.45 -13.45 27.78
CA LYS A 245 18.35 -13.44 26.32
C LYS A 245 18.90 -14.75 25.77
N SER A 246 18.21 -15.85 26.07
CA SER A 246 18.52 -17.20 25.55
C SER A 246 17.36 -17.74 24.74
N PHE A 247 17.67 -18.53 23.70
CA PHE A 247 16.66 -19.14 22.85
C PHE A 247 15.73 -20.08 23.64
N LYS A 248 16.27 -20.85 24.59
CA LYS A 248 15.48 -21.77 25.41
C LYS A 248 14.40 -21.03 26.22
N GLN A 249 14.74 -19.91 26.86
CA GLN A 249 13.77 -19.13 27.61
C GLN A 249 12.76 -18.45 26.69
N PHE A 250 13.22 -17.93 25.54
CA PHE A 250 12.34 -17.40 24.52
C PHE A 250 11.29 -18.43 24.07
N LYS A 251 11.71 -19.64 23.70
CA LYS A 251 10.82 -20.70 23.23
C LYS A 251 9.70 -20.99 24.24
N GLN A 252 10.05 -21.11 25.51
CA GLN A 252 9.06 -21.34 26.57
C GLN A 252 8.10 -20.15 26.71
N ALA A 253 8.63 -18.93 26.87
CA ALA A 253 7.82 -17.74 27.07
C ALA A 253 6.92 -17.42 25.87
N PHE A 254 7.43 -17.63 24.65
CA PHE A 254 6.66 -17.45 23.43
C PHE A 254 5.55 -18.49 23.30
N GLY A 255 5.79 -19.75 23.69
CA GLY A 255 4.75 -20.78 23.75
C GLY A 255 3.57 -20.38 24.65
N GLU A 256 3.87 -19.94 25.87
CA GLU A 256 2.85 -19.42 26.82
C GLU A 256 2.13 -18.18 26.28
N TYR A 257 2.88 -17.27 25.64
CA TYR A 257 2.36 -16.05 25.04
C TYR A 257 1.41 -16.38 23.87
N ARG A 258 1.79 -17.34 23.02
CA ARG A 258 0.98 -17.83 21.90
C ARG A 258 -0.36 -18.38 22.39
N GLU A 259 -0.35 -19.25 23.40
CA GLU A 259 -1.57 -19.82 23.97
C GLU A 259 -2.47 -18.72 24.56
N ARG A 260 -1.89 -17.79 25.31
CA ARG A 260 -2.61 -16.67 25.93
C ARG A 260 -3.34 -15.79 24.91
N TYR A 261 -2.71 -15.53 23.77
CA TYR A 261 -3.22 -14.59 22.77
C TYR A 261 -3.73 -15.25 21.49
N CYS A 262 -3.91 -16.58 21.52
CA CYS A 262 -4.43 -17.38 20.40
C CYS A 262 -3.65 -17.15 19.10
N ILE A 263 -2.32 -17.05 19.18
CA ILE A 263 -1.47 -16.98 17.98
C ILE A 263 -1.51 -18.36 17.30
N PRO A 264 -1.73 -18.42 15.98
CA PRO A 264 -1.77 -19.70 15.27
C PRO A 264 -0.39 -20.35 15.19
N GLU A 265 -0.36 -21.60 14.72
CA GLU A 265 0.90 -22.29 14.42
C GLU A 265 1.62 -21.63 13.24
N ALA A 266 0.91 -21.41 12.13
CA ALA A 266 1.47 -20.77 10.94
C ALA A 266 1.24 -19.25 10.98
N VAL A 267 2.33 -18.48 10.91
CA VAL A 267 2.30 -17.01 10.86
C VAL A 267 3.25 -16.50 9.79
N TYR A 268 3.01 -15.27 9.36
CA TYR A 268 4.03 -14.45 8.73
C TYR A 268 4.65 -13.52 9.77
N ALA A 269 5.96 -13.38 9.76
CA ALA A 269 6.70 -12.41 10.56
C ALA A 269 7.39 -11.36 9.67
N GLY A 270 7.35 -10.10 10.10
CA GLY A 270 7.98 -8.99 9.39
C GLY A 270 6.96 -7.94 8.91
N ASN A 271 7.49 -6.83 8.39
CA ASN A 271 6.71 -5.65 8.06
C ASN A 271 6.75 -5.36 6.55
N ALA A 272 5.67 -4.79 6.03
CA ALA A 272 5.53 -4.34 4.64
C ALA A 272 5.88 -5.46 3.64
N ASP A 273 6.89 -5.26 2.80
CA ASP A 273 7.25 -6.14 1.68
C ASP A 273 8.15 -7.32 2.09
N ASN A 274 8.73 -7.30 3.30
CA ASN A 274 9.61 -8.34 3.80
C ASN A 274 8.87 -9.21 4.82
N ARG A 275 8.33 -10.33 4.35
CA ARG A 275 7.51 -11.26 5.14
C ARG A 275 8.12 -12.65 5.06
N LEU A 276 8.26 -13.29 6.20
CA LEU A 276 8.73 -14.66 6.29
C LEU A 276 7.64 -15.54 6.89
N TYR A 277 7.31 -16.61 6.19
CA TYR A 277 6.45 -17.66 6.73
C TYR A 277 7.23 -18.42 7.81
N LEU A 278 6.62 -18.59 8.99
CA LEU A 278 7.20 -19.26 10.14
C LEU A 278 6.17 -20.18 10.79
N ASN A 279 6.59 -21.39 11.12
CA ASN A 279 5.90 -22.29 12.04
C ASN A 279 6.31 -21.95 13.49
N CYS A 280 5.32 -21.65 14.34
CA CYS A 280 5.50 -21.27 15.74
C CYS A 280 5.76 -22.44 16.70
N ILE A 281 5.91 -23.66 16.18
CA ILE A 281 6.22 -24.88 16.93
C ILE A 281 7.60 -25.41 16.54
N ASP A 282 8.01 -25.28 15.27
CA ASP A 282 9.30 -25.72 14.79
C ASP A 282 10.47 -24.92 15.40
N ASP A 283 11.51 -25.62 15.84
CA ASP A 283 12.65 -25.01 16.55
C ASP A 283 13.50 -24.12 15.63
N CYS A 284 13.63 -24.46 14.34
CA CYS A 284 14.39 -23.64 13.40
C CYS A 284 13.66 -22.32 13.13
N ASP A 285 12.35 -22.37 12.90
CA ASP A 285 11.54 -21.19 12.64
C ASP A 285 11.44 -20.29 13.88
N LEU A 286 11.28 -20.88 15.07
CA LEU A 286 11.34 -20.13 16.33
C LEU A 286 12.72 -19.49 16.55
N GLN A 287 13.80 -20.15 16.15
CA GLN A 287 15.14 -19.59 16.24
C GLN A 287 15.29 -18.37 15.32
N ILE A 288 14.65 -18.36 14.14
CA ILE A 288 14.57 -17.20 13.27
C ILE A 288 13.78 -16.07 13.94
N LEU A 289 12.58 -16.35 14.46
CA LEU A 289 11.76 -15.35 15.14
C LEU A 289 12.51 -14.72 16.33
N TYR A 290 13.20 -15.54 17.12
CA TYR A 290 14.07 -15.09 18.20
C TYR A 290 15.18 -14.15 17.68
N ASN A 291 15.87 -14.56 16.61
CA ASN A 291 16.95 -13.75 16.03
C ASN A 291 16.42 -12.41 15.50
N MET A 292 15.22 -12.39 14.90
CA MET A 292 14.56 -11.15 14.48
C MET A 292 14.30 -10.25 15.69
N LEU A 293 13.81 -10.80 16.82
CA LEU A 293 13.53 -10.01 18.04
C LEU A 293 14.82 -9.42 18.59
N MET A 294 15.88 -10.22 18.63
CA MET A 294 17.19 -9.82 19.13
C MET A 294 17.89 -8.80 18.23
N ALA A 295 17.77 -8.94 16.90
CA ALA A 295 18.30 -7.99 15.93
C ALA A 295 17.58 -6.65 15.96
N GLY A 296 16.26 -6.63 16.22
CA GLY A 296 15.52 -5.39 16.47
C GLY A 296 16.15 -4.54 17.59
N ILE A 297 16.64 -5.19 18.65
CA ILE A 297 17.38 -4.53 19.75
C ILE A 297 18.72 -3.94 19.27
N SER A 298 19.44 -4.63 18.38
CA SER A 298 20.78 -4.21 17.96
C SER A 298 20.72 -3.00 17.01
N MET A 299 19.75 -2.94 16.10
CA MET A 299 19.48 -1.77 15.24
C MET A 299 19.05 -0.52 16.05
N GLN A 300 18.41 -0.71 17.20
CA GLN A 300 17.98 0.37 18.09
C GLN A 300 19.14 1.23 18.61
N LYS A 301 20.34 0.65 18.84
CA LYS A 301 21.52 1.42 19.27
C LYS A 301 21.94 2.48 18.25
N GLY A 302 21.68 2.26 16.96
CA GLY A 302 21.96 3.21 15.88
C GLY A 302 20.84 4.23 15.64
N LEU A 303 19.58 3.78 15.66
CA LEU A 303 18.42 4.59 15.25
C LEU A 303 17.80 5.43 16.39
N LYS A 304 17.82 4.94 17.64
CA LYS A 304 17.36 5.71 18.81
C LYS A 304 18.23 6.96 19.04
N ARG A 305 19.51 6.89 18.64
CA ARG A 305 20.45 8.02 18.64
C ARG A 305 20.14 9.10 17.60
N LYS A 306 19.30 8.80 16.60
CA LYS A 306 19.11 9.65 15.42
C LYS A 306 17.66 10.13 15.22
N TRP A 307 16.65 9.38 15.66
CA TRP A 307 15.23 9.68 15.36
C TRP A 307 14.21 9.40 16.49
N GLY A 308 14.63 8.92 17.67
CA GLY A 308 13.72 8.78 18.83
C GLY A 308 12.59 7.75 18.71
N VAL A 309 12.65 6.82 17.76
CA VAL A 309 11.60 5.80 17.55
C VAL A 309 11.88 4.53 18.37
N ASP A 310 10.91 4.08 19.18
CA ASP A 310 10.97 2.80 19.89
C ASP A 310 10.42 1.67 19.01
N ILE A 311 11.30 1.05 18.22
CA ILE A 311 10.98 -0.16 17.47
C ILE A 311 11.43 -1.36 18.31
N MET A 312 10.61 -1.76 19.28
CA MET A 312 10.83 -2.97 20.09
C MET A 312 9.90 -4.12 19.73
N LYS A 313 9.04 -3.97 18.70
CA LYS A 313 7.99 -4.94 18.39
C LYS A 313 8.21 -5.60 17.03
N ILE A 314 8.04 -6.92 16.98
CA ILE A 314 7.83 -7.66 15.74
C ILE A 314 6.33 -7.78 15.49
N GLU A 315 5.92 -7.46 14.27
CA GLU A 315 4.62 -7.84 13.74
C GLU A 315 4.65 -9.30 13.31
N ILE A 316 3.74 -10.10 13.87
CA ILE A 316 3.34 -11.37 13.29
C ILE A 316 1.86 -11.30 12.91
N PHE A 317 1.47 -11.94 11.81
CA PHE A 317 0.09 -11.95 11.35
C PHE A 317 -0.27 -13.27 10.69
N THR A 318 -1.57 -13.52 10.56
CA THR A 318 -2.08 -14.75 9.92
C THR A 318 -3.10 -14.42 8.84
N LEU A 319 -2.95 -15.10 7.70
CA LEU A 319 -3.92 -15.02 6.62
C LEU A 319 -5.01 -16.10 6.84
N PRO A 320 -6.21 -15.95 6.26
CA PRO A 320 -7.25 -16.98 6.31
C PRO A 320 -6.79 -18.32 5.70
N TYR A 321 -7.43 -19.41 6.12
CA TYR A 321 -7.23 -20.77 5.59
C TYR A 321 -5.83 -21.39 5.78
N PHE A 322 -4.98 -20.77 6.61
CA PHE A 322 -3.70 -21.37 7.04
C PHE A 322 -3.85 -22.44 8.13
N PHE A 323 -5.06 -22.64 8.68
CA PHE A 323 -5.33 -23.67 9.68
C PHE A 323 -5.71 -24.97 8.99
N GLN A 324 -4.74 -25.83 8.71
CA GLN A 324 -4.98 -27.26 8.50
C GLN A 324 -4.04 -28.07 9.38
#